data_AF-A0A6N7DB46-F1
#
_entry.id   AF-A0A6N7DB46-F1
#
_cell.length_a   1.000
_cell.length_b   1.000
_cell.length_c   1.000
_cell.angle_alpha   90.00
_cell.angle_beta   90.00
_cell.angle_gamma   90.00
#
_symmetry.space_group_name_H-M   'P 1'
#
loop_
_entity.id
_entity.type
_entity.pdbx_description
1 polymer ?
#
loop_
_entity_poly.entity_id
_entity_poly.type
_entity_poly.pdbx_seq_one_letter_code
_entity_poly.pdbx_strand_id
1 'polypeptide(L)'
;MHYFPTGLPEVPWRGADTIARKLIWCVETLSSQWTIERIVVSHDKPEAVIEWTHWKNKSGTALRGAEWYEFRDGRIAEIRAYYVSPADKSVAINELVDFDYAGRNFHLKSE
;
A
#
# COMPACT_ATOMS: atom_id res chain seq x y z
N MET A 1 0.01 0.74 -10.31
CA MET A 1 1.22 0.68 -9.46
C MET A 1 0.80 0.35 -8.04
N HIS A 2 1.58 -0.43 -7.28
CA HIS A 2 1.33 -0.64 -5.86
C HIS A 2 2.61 -0.34 -5.07
N TYR A 3 2.59 0.78 -4.35
CA TYR A 3 3.69 1.29 -3.54
C TYR A 3 3.55 0.84 -2.10
N PHE A 4 4.70 0.57 -1.47
CA PHE A 4 4.79 0.08 -0.10
C PHE A 4 5.93 0.78 0.64
N PRO A 5 5.91 0.80 1.99
CA PRO A 5 7.10 1.07 2.77
C PRO A 5 8.16 0.00 2.52
N THR A 6 9.39 0.26 2.96
CA THR A 6 10.47 -0.74 2.90
C THR A 6 10.10 -2.02 3.67
N GLY A 7 10.72 -3.14 3.31
CA GLY A 7 10.57 -4.43 4.01
C GLY A 7 9.77 -5.51 3.27
N LEU A 8 9.26 -5.23 2.07
CA LEU A 8 8.70 -6.23 1.16
C LEU A 8 9.63 -6.48 -0.04
N PRO A 9 9.74 -7.72 -0.55
CA PRO A 9 10.56 -8.01 -1.71
C PRO A 9 9.94 -7.44 -3.00
N GLU A 10 10.80 -6.95 -3.89
CA GLU A 10 10.46 -6.50 -5.25
C GLU A 10 9.40 -5.38 -5.30
N VAL A 11 9.37 -4.51 -4.29
CA VAL A 11 8.48 -3.32 -4.29
C VAL A 11 9.13 -2.15 -5.04
N PRO A 12 8.31 -1.26 -5.66
CA PRO A 12 6.85 -1.34 -5.79
C PRO A 12 6.42 -2.39 -6.83
N TRP A 13 5.23 -2.97 -6.67
CA TRP A 13 4.70 -3.91 -7.66
C TRP A 13 4.15 -3.17 -8.88
N ARG A 14 4.67 -3.51 -10.06
CA ARG A 14 4.40 -2.82 -11.33
C ARG A 14 3.52 -3.68 -12.24
N GLY A 15 2.38 -3.12 -12.63
CA GLY A 15 1.39 -3.79 -13.51
C GLY A 15 0.39 -4.67 -12.77
N ALA A 16 -0.83 -4.75 -13.30
CA ALA A 16 -1.93 -5.49 -12.69
C ALA A 16 -1.62 -6.99 -12.55
N ASP A 17 -0.94 -7.56 -13.54
CA ASP A 17 -0.57 -8.97 -13.60
C ASP A 17 0.44 -9.36 -12.50
N THR A 18 1.47 -8.53 -12.28
CA THR A 18 2.42 -8.70 -11.16
C THR A 18 1.70 -8.60 -9.81
N ILE A 19 0.83 -7.60 -9.64
CA ILE A 19 0.07 -7.41 -8.41
C ILE A 19 -0.81 -8.63 -8.13
N ALA A 20 -1.55 -9.10 -9.13
CA ALA A 20 -2.41 -10.29 -9.00
C ALA A 20 -1.60 -11.54 -8.60
N ARG A 21 -0.48 -11.80 -9.28
CA ARG A 21 0.39 -12.95 -8.93
C ARG A 21 0.96 -12.87 -7.53
N LYS A 22 1.40 -11.69 -7.06
CA LYS A 22 1.91 -11.51 -5.70
C LYS A 22 0.80 -11.69 -4.65
N LEU A 23 -0.43 -11.24 -4.93
CA LEU A 23 -1.59 -11.47 -4.06
C LEU A 23 -1.98 -12.95 -3.99
N ILE A 24 -2.02 -13.65 -5.13
CA ILE A 24 -2.25 -15.11 -5.19
C ILE A 24 -1.18 -15.84 -4.36
N TRP A 25 0.10 -15.51 -4.57
CA TRP A 25 1.20 -16.07 -3.79
C TRP A 25 1.02 -15.83 -2.29
N CYS A 26 0.62 -14.63 -1.86
CA CYS A 26 0.33 -14.35 -0.45
C CYS A 26 -0.77 -15.26 0.10
N VAL A 27 -1.84 -15.51 -0.66
CA VAL A 27 -2.92 -16.42 -0.26
C VAL A 27 -2.40 -17.85 -0.13
N GLU A 28 -1.70 -18.35 -1.16
CA GLU A 28 -1.22 -19.74 -1.21
C GLU A 28 -0.13 -20.04 -0.17
N THR A 29 0.78 -19.07 0.08
CA THR A 29 1.97 -19.33 0.91
C THR A 29 1.84 -18.90 2.35
N LEU A 30 1.10 -17.82 2.63
CA LEU A 30 0.92 -17.24 3.97
C LEU A 30 -0.48 -17.52 4.54
N SER A 31 -1.36 -18.16 3.77
CA SER A 31 -2.80 -18.26 4.08
C SER A 31 -3.39 -16.87 4.32
N SER A 32 -3.04 -15.93 3.43
CA SER A 32 -3.43 -14.53 3.57
C SER A 32 -4.94 -14.34 3.42
N GLN A 33 -5.51 -13.51 4.27
CA GLN A 33 -6.86 -12.98 4.14
C GLN A 33 -6.83 -11.48 4.45
N TRP A 34 -7.66 -10.71 3.75
CA TRP A 34 -7.82 -9.29 4.03
C TRP A 34 -9.24 -8.99 4.49
N THR A 35 -9.37 -8.09 5.46
CA THR A 35 -10.63 -7.47 5.85
C THR A 35 -10.55 -5.98 5.60
N ILE A 36 -11.68 -5.40 5.22
CA ILE A 36 -11.85 -3.95 5.08
C ILE A 36 -12.53 -3.46 6.34
N GLU A 37 -11.85 -2.61 7.09
CA GLU A 37 -12.35 -2.05 8.35
C GLU A 37 -13.13 -0.76 8.09
N ARG A 38 -12.61 0.07 7.17
CA ARG A 38 -13.22 1.34 6.80
C ARG A 38 -12.88 1.71 5.36
N ILE A 39 -13.82 2.39 4.71
CA ILE A 39 -13.62 3.02 3.41
C ILE A 39 -14.01 4.49 3.51
N VAL A 40 -13.19 5.36 2.95
CA VAL A 40 -13.52 6.76 2.65
C VAL A 40 -13.34 6.97 1.16
N VAL A 41 -14.39 7.39 0.47
CA VAL A 41 -14.34 7.69 -0.97
C VAL A 41 -14.43 9.20 -1.13
N SER A 42 -13.57 9.77 -1.98
CA SER A 42 -13.65 11.19 -2.28
C SER A 42 -14.93 11.50 -3.04
N HIS A 43 -15.55 12.64 -2.73
CA HIS A 43 -16.79 13.07 -3.36
C HIS A 43 -16.60 13.64 -4.79
N ASP A 44 -15.41 14.15 -5.10
CA ASP A 44 -15.12 14.95 -6.28
C ASP A 44 -13.88 14.48 -7.06
N LYS A 45 -13.10 13.56 -6.49
CA LYS A 45 -11.91 12.99 -7.12
C LYS A 45 -12.05 11.48 -7.26
N PRO A 46 -11.44 10.87 -8.29
CA PRO A 46 -11.43 9.42 -8.48
C PRO A 46 -10.41 8.79 -7.53
N GLU A 47 -10.63 8.90 -6.23
CA GLU A 47 -9.73 8.39 -5.19
C GLU A 47 -10.49 7.86 -3.97
N ALA A 48 -9.88 6.92 -3.26
CA ALA A 48 -10.40 6.39 -2.01
C ALA A 48 -9.27 6.07 -1.04
N VAL A 49 -9.62 5.96 0.24
CA VAL A 49 -8.75 5.43 1.29
C VAL A 49 -9.44 4.23 1.92
N ILE A 50 -8.70 3.14 2.09
CA ILE A 50 -9.19 1.94 2.76
C ILE A 50 -8.31 1.65 3.96
N GLU A 51 -8.93 1.48 5.12
CA GLU A 51 -8.31 0.87 6.29
C GLU A 51 -8.56 -0.64 6.26
N TRP A 52 -7.52 -1.42 6.47
CA TRP A 52 -7.54 -2.87 6.27
C TRP A 52 -6.75 -3.63 7.33
N THR A 53 -7.07 -4.92 7.44
CA THR A 53 -6.25 -5.90 8.15
C THR A 53 -5.83 -7.02 7.20
N HIS A 54 -4.52 -7.30 7.14
CA HIS A 54 -3.92 -8.44 6.44
C HIS A 54 -3.62 -9.53 7.47
N TRP A 55 -4.48 -10.53 7.51
CA TRP A 55 -4.33 -11.74 8.32
C TRP A 55 -3.36 -12.70 7.62
N LYS A 56 -2.29 -13.09 8.31
CA LYS A 56 -1.30 -14.09 7.86
C LYS A 56 -1.54 -15.37 8.65
N ASN A 57 -2.62 -16.07 8.33
CA ASN A 57 -3.17 -17.13 9.17
C ASN A 57 -2.18 -18.27 9.40
N LYS A 58 -1.28 -18.55 8.44
CA LYS A 58 -0.26 -19.59 8.58
C LYS A 58 0.72 -19.31 9.74
N SER A 59 1.02 -18.05 10.01
CA SER A 59 1.89 -17.63 11.11
C SER A 59 1.13 -17.14 12.35
N GLY A 60 -0.21 -17.09 12.31
CA GLY A 60 -1.03 -16.56 13.41
C GLY A 60 -0.79 -15.06 13.68
N THR A 61 -0.33 -14.31 12.68
CA THR A 61 -0.04 -12.87 12.81
C THR A 61 -0.96 -12.04 11.93
N ALA A 62 -1.05 -10.75 12.20
CA ALA A 62 -1.76 -9.79 11.37
C ALA A 62 -0.96 -8.51 11.20
N LEU A 63 -1.09 -7.88 10.05
CA LEU A 63 -0.61 -6.53 9.79
C LEU A 63 -1.82 -5.63 9.53
N ARG A 64 -1.84 -4.44 10.12
CA ARG A 64 -2.87 -3.43 9.86
C ARG A 64 -2.28 -2.29 9.05
N GLY A 65 -3.13 -1.60 8.32
CA GLY A 65 -2.71 -0.45 7.53
C GLY A 65 -3.87 0.34 6.97
N ALA A 66 -3.51 1.43 6.31
CA ALA A 66 -4.41 2.18 5.46
C ALA A 66 -3.72 2.42 4.13
N GLU A 67 -4.47 2.50 3.05
CA GLU A 67 -3.89 2.74 1.74
C GLU A 67 -4.75 3.69 0.90
N TRP A 68 -4.06 4.52 0.12
CA TRP A 68 -4.69 5.38 -0.87
C TRP A 68 -4.84 4.65 -2.19
N TYR A 69 -5.97 4.86 -2.84
CA TYR A 69 -6.30 4.38 -4.17
C TYR A 69 -6.53 5.55 -5.10
N GLU A 70 -5.92 5.52 -6.28
CA GLU A 70 -6.29 6.39 -7.40
C GLU A 70 -6.94 5.55 -8.50
N PHE A 71 -7.98 6.09 -9.11
CA PHE A 71 -8.74 5.45 -10.16
C PHE A 71 -8.59 6.21 -11.48
N ARG A 72 -8.50 5.46 -12.57
CA ARG A 72 -8.55 5.96 -13.94
C ARG A 72 -9.44 5.04 -14.77
N ASP A 73 -10.37 5.61 -15.52
CA ASP A 73 -11.32 4.86 -16.37
C ASP A 73 -12.08 3.76 -15.59
N GLY A 74 -12.47 4.06 -14.34
CA GLY A 74 -13.18 3.13 -13.47
C GLY A 74 -12.35 1.97 -12.93
N ARG A 75 -11.03 1.98 -13.09
CA ARG A 75 -10.10 0.95 -12.62
C ARG A 75 -9.07 1.55 -11.67
N ILE A 76 -8.55 0.73 -10.77
CA ILE A 76 -7.43 1.13 -9.90
C ILE A 76 -6.19 1.35 -10.77
N ALA A 77 -5.66 2.56 -10.75
CA ALA A 77 -4.42 2.94 -11.43
C ALA A 77 -3.22 2.85 -10.48
N GLU A 78 -3.43 3.21 -9.21
CA GLU A 78 -2.39 3.26 -8.19
C GLU A 78 -2.93 2.89 -6.81
N ILE A 79 -2.09 2.22 -6.02
CA ILE A 79 -2.29 1.93 -4.60
C ILE A 79 -1.04 2.39 -3.86
N ARG A 80 -1.20 3.10 -2.74
CA ARG A 80 -0.12 3.51 -1.83
C ARG A 80 -0.43 3.02 -0.42
N ALA A 81 0.23 1.95 0.01
CA ALA A 81 -0.01 1.33 1.31
C ALA A 81 0.85 1.96 2.42
N TYR A 82 0.23 2.19 3.58
CA TYR A 82 0.87 2.68 4.80
C TYR A 82 0.55 1.71 5.94
N TYR A 83 1.58 1.31 6.69
CA TYR A 83 1.45 0.25 7.70
C TYR A 83 1.36 0.83 9.10
N VAL A 84 0.58 0.16 9.95
CA VAL A 84 0.66 0.33 11.41
C VAL A 84 1.91 -0.40 11.88
N SER A 85 3.05 0.31 11.80
CA SER A 85 4.38 -0.17 12.15
C SER A 85 5.17 0.97 12.79
N PRO A 86 6.14 0.68 13.70
CA PRO A 86 7.11 1.68 14.12
C PRO A 86 7.82 2.31 12.92
N ALA A 87 8.12 3.61 13.00
CA ALA A 87 8.97 4.28 12.02
C ALA A 87 10.41 3.75 12.10
N ASP A 88 11.06 3.61 10.95
CA ASP A 88 12.47 3.27 10.87
C ASP A 88 13.29 4.50 11.31
N LYS A 89 14.02 4.34 12.42
CA LYS A 89 14.85 5.38 13.01
C LYS A 89 16.23 5.49 12.38
N SER A 90 16.60 4.56 11.49
CA SER A 90 17.89 4.58 10.80
C SER A 90 17.91 5.52 9.60
N VAL A 91 16.73 5.95 9.13
CA VAL A 91 16.57 6.89 8.02
C VAL A 91 16.06 8.24 8.51
N ALA A 92 16.46 9.31 7.82
CA ALA A 92 16.01 10.66 8.15
C ALA A 92 14.52 10.89 7.82
N ILE A 93 14.03 10.27 6.74
CA ILE A 93 12.65 10.38 6.26
C ILE A 93 12.15 8.98 5.92
N ASN A 94 10.95 8.63 6.41
CA ASN A 94 10.29 7.37 6.09
C ASN A 94 9.41 7.57 4.85
N GLU A 95 9.69 6.84 3.78
CA GLU A 95 9.08 7.04 2.46
C GLU A 95 8.61 5.72 1.84
N LEU A 96 7.71 5.82 0.87
CA LEU A 96 7.35 4.70 0.01
C LEU A 96 8.46 4.46 -1.03
N VAL A 97 8.83 3.20 -1.20
CA VAL A 97 9.94 2.81 -2.10
C VAL A 97 9.60 3.19 -3.55
N ASP A 98 10.52 3.90 -4.22
CA ASP A 98 10.42 4.42 -5.59
C ASP A 98 9.20 5.33 -5.87
N PHE A 99 8.56 5.89 -4.84
CA PHE A 99 7.50 6.86 -5.05
C PHE A 99 8.10 8.23 -5.38
N ASP A 100 7.71 8.81 -6.52
CA ASP A 100 8.23 10.10 -6.98
C ASP A 100 7.58 11.28 -6.25
N TYR A 101 8.02 11.53 -5.01
CA TYR A 101 7.52 12.63 -4.18
C TYR A 101 7.76 14.00 -4.85
N ALA A 102 8.94 14.22 -5.42
CA ALA A 102 9.33 15.48 -6.04
C ALA A 102 8.49 15.78 -7.30
N GLY A 103 8.40 14.83 -8.23
CA GLY A 103 7.60 14.99 -9.45
C GLY A 103 6.09 15.05 -9.20
N ARG A 104 5.64 14.68 -8.00
CA ARG A 104 4.23 14.77 -7.57
C ARG A 104 3.95 15.94 -6.63
N ASN A 105 4.87 16.90 -6.53
CA ASN A 105 4.70 18.15 -5.77
C ASN A 105 4.44 17.92 -4.27
N PHE A 106 4.99 16.86 -3.67
CA PHE A 106 5.03 16.73 -2.22
C PHE A 106 6.05 17.70 -1.63
N HIS A 107 5.79 18.16 -0.40
CA HIS A 107 6.76 18.94 0.35
C HIS A 107 7.96 18.05 0.71
N LEU A 108 9.16 18.46 0.31
CA LEU A 108 10.41 17.71 0.57
C LEU A 108 11.15 18.19 1.83
N LYS A 109 10.68 19.30 2.43
CA LYS A 109 11.21 19.90 3.65
C LYS A 109 10.08 20.67 4.35
N SER A 110 10.17 20.82 5.68
CA SER A 110 9.37 21.79 6.43
C SER A 110 10.09 23.15 6.43
N GLU A 111 9.35 24.24 6.27
CA GLU A 111 9.86 25.61 6.47
C GLU A 111 9.43 26.15 7.84
#